data_AF-A0A840AKA5-F1
#
_entry.id   AF-A0A840AKA5-F1
#
_cell.length_a   1.000
_cell.length_b   1.000
_cell.length_c   1.000
_cell.angle_alpha   90.00
_cell.angle_beta   90.00
_cell.angle_gamma   90.00
#
_symmetry.space_group_name_H-M   'P 1'
#
loop_
_entity.id
_entity.type
_entity.pdbx_description
1 polymer ?
#
loop_
_entity_poly.entity_id
_entity_poly.type
_entity_poly.pdbx_seq_one_letter_code
_entity_poly.pdbx_strand_id
1 'polypeptide(L)' 'MPLNIRDEEVNRLATKLAQIRGVSKTDAVRHALENELRRPPSELPLRERLKPIQDRVRARKPTGQAADKAFYDSLYDE' A
#
# COMPACT_ATOMS: atom_id res chain seq x y z
N MET A 1 27.56 1.29 -15.82
CA MET A 1 27.35 2.37 -16.81
C MET A 1 26.25 3.31 -16.29
N PRO A 2 26.38 4.64 -16.41
CA PRO A 2 25.33 5.57 -16.01
C PRO A 2 24.14 5.49 -16.97
N LEU A 3 22.92 5.49 -16.43
CA LEU A 3 21.69 5.56 -17.20
C LEU A 3 21.44 7.01 -17.64
N ASN A 4 21.62 7.32 -18.92
CA ASN A 4 21.37 8.65 -19.48
C ASN A 4 19.99 8.68 -20.15
N ILE A 5 19.04 9.39 -19.54
CA ILE A 5 17.68 9.55 -20.06
C ILE A 5 17.53 10.97 -20.62
N ARG A 6 17.27 11.08 -21.94
CA ARG A 6 17.06 12.37 -22.64
C ARG A 6 15.59 12.73 -22.82
N ASP A 7 14.70 11.94 -22.24
CA ASP A 7 13.26 12.16 -22.27
C ASP A 7 12.85 13.20 -21.22
N GLU A 8 12.21 14.28 -21.67
CA GLU A 8 11.76 15.38 -20.81
C GLU A 8 10.67 14.95 -19.82
N GLU A 9 9.78 14.06 -20.25
CA GLU A 9 8.68 13.57 -19.42
C GLU A 9 9.21 12.69 -18.29
N VAL A 10 10.20 11.82 -18.57
CA VAL A 10 10.85 11.02 -17.52
C VAL A 10 11.54 11.92 -16.50
N ASN A 11 12.20 13.00 -16.94
CA ASN A 11 12.84 13.95 -16.03
C ASN A 11 11.80 14.70 -15.18
N ARG A 12 10.65 15.07 -15.76
CA ARG A 12 9.52 15.68 -15.04
C ARG A 12 8.97 14.74 -13.98
N LEU A 13 8.75 13.47 -14.31
CA LEU A 13 8.28 12.44 -13.39
C LEU A 13 9.27 12.19 -12.25
N ALA A 14 10.55 12.03 -12.56
CA ALA A 14 11.61 11.87 -11.56
C ALA A 14 11.70 13.08 -10.61
N THR A 15 11.58 14.30 -11.14
CA THR A 15 11.58 15.54 -10.36
C THR A 15 10.38 15.59 -9.42
N LYS A 16 9.17 15.30 -9.93
CA LYS A 16 7.95 15.29 -9.12
C LYS A 16 8.02 14.24 -8.01
N LEU A 17 8.49 13.03 -8.31
CA LEU A 17 8.61 11.96 -7.32
C LEU A 17 9.64 12.31 -6.24
N ALA A 18 10.77 12.90 -6.64
CA ALA A 18 11.79 13.41 -5.71
C ALA A 18 11.22 14.45 -4.74
N GLN A 19 10.43 15.41 -5.23
CA GLN A 19 9.77 16.41 -4.40
C GLN A 19 8.78 15.79 -3.40
N ILE A 20 7.93 14.87 -3.85
CA ILE A 20 6.95 14.19 -2.99
C ILE A 20 7.64 13.39 -1.89
N ARG A 21 8.77 12.75 -2.21
CA ARG A 21 9.50 11.86 -1.30
C ARG A 21 10.56 12.57 -0.46
N GLY A 22 10.92 13.81 -0.78
CA GLY A 22 11.98 14.56 -0.12
C GLY A 22 13.39 13.97 -0.34
N VAL A 23 13.66 13.37 -1.51
CA VAL A 23 14.93 12.70 -1.83
C VAL A 23 15.52 13.23 -3.15
N SER A 24 16.74 12.82 -3.50
CA SER A 24 17.34 13.19 -4.80
C SER A 24 16.59 12.57 -5.98
N LYS A 25 16.73 13.14 -7.19
CA LYS A 25 16.16 12.55 -8.42
C LYS A 25 16.62 11.11 -8.64
N THR A 26 17.91 10.85 -8.41
CA THR A 26 18.49 9.51 -8.55
C THR A 26 17.89 8.53 -7.54
N ASP A 27 17.69 8.96 -6.29
CA ASP A 27 17.06 8.12 -5.26
C ASP A 27 15.59 7.86 -5.55
N ALA A 28 14.87 8.88 -6.04
CA ALA A 28 13.48 8.74 -6.46
C ALA A 28 13.34 7.70 -7.57
N VAL A 29 14.21 7.75 -8.60
CA VAL A 29 14.24 6.77 -9.68
C VAL A 29 14.59 5.37 -9.15
N ARG A 30 15.60 5.24 -8.28
CA ARG A 30 15.98 3.96 -7.68
C ARG A 30 14.82 3.33 -6.92
N HIS A 31 14.18 4.09 -6.03
CA HIS A 31 13.03 3.59 -5.25
C HIS A 31 11.85 3.21 -6.16
N ALA A 32 11.60 3.95 -7.25
CA ALA A 32 10.56 3.61 -8.20
C ALA A 32 10.82 2.25 -8.87
N LEU A 33 12.05 2.03 -9.34
CA LEU A 33 12.47 0.77 -9.96
C LEU A 33 12.41 -0.40 -8.97
N GLU A 34 12.91 -0.21 -7.74
CA GLU A 34 12.84 -1.23 -6.69
C GLU A 34 11.40 -1.60 -6.35
N ASN A 35 10.50 -0.62 -6.29
CA ASN A 35 9.08 -0.86 -6.00
C ASN A 35 8.42 -1.62 -7.14
N GLU A 36 8.71 -1.30 -8.40
CA GLU A 36 8.13 -2.00 -9.55
C GLU A 36 8.69 -3.42 -9.68
N LEU A 37 9.97 -3.64 -9.38
CA LEU A 37 10.56 -4.98 -9.32
C LEU A 37 10.02 -5.81 -8.15
N ARG A 38 9.70 -5.18 -7.02
CA ARG A 38 9.05 -5.84 -5.88
C ARG A 38 7.59 -6.15 -6.18
N ARG A 39 6.95 -5.38 -7.05
CA ARG A 39 5.55 -5.54 -7.39
C ARG A 39 5.36 -6.87 -8.14
N PRO A 40 4.60 -7.83 -7.61
CA PRO A 40 4.39 -9.09 -8.31
C PRO A 40 3.66 -8.82 -9.64
N PRO A 41 4.05 -9.48 -10.74
CA PRO A 41 3.51 -9.22 -12.07
C PRO A 41 1.98 -9.46 -12.22
N SER A 42 1.34 -10.04 -11.20
CA SER A 42 -0.09 -10.37 -11.19
C SER A 42 -0.74 -10.13 -9.83
N GLU A 43 -0.21 -9.22 -9.01
CA GLU A 43 -0.84 -8.97 -7.72
C GLU A 43 -2.25 -8.40 -7.93
N LEU A 44 -3.25 -9.28 -7.72
CA LEU A 44 -4.66 -8.95 -7.67
C LEU A 44 -4.80 -7.64 -6.87
N PRO A 45 -5.58 -6.66 -7.34
CA PRO A 45 -5.82 -5.42 -6.61
C PRO A 45 -6.08 -5.70 -5.13
N LEU A 46 -5.63 -4.81 -4.22
CA LEU A 46 -5.80 -5.01 -2.78
C LEU A 46 -7.23 -5.43 -2.40
N ARG A 47 -8.23 -4.85 -3.07
CA ARG A 47 -9.65 -5.21 -2.92
C ARG A 47 -9.92 -6.69 -3.19
N GLU A 48 -9.34 -7.25 -4.24
CA GLU A 48 -9.48 -8.66 -4.60
C GLU A 48 -8.72 -9.57 -3.64
N ARG A 49 -7.54 -9.15 -3.18
CA ARG A 49 -6.79 -9.85 -2.13
C ARG A 49 -7.53 -9.92 -0.80
N LEU A 50 -8.30 -8.88 -0.46
CA LEU A 50 -9.09 -8.81 0.77
C LEU A 50 -10.43 -9.57 0.69
N LYS A 51 -10.94 -9.83 -0.51
CA LYS A 51 -12.25 -10.45 -0.72
C LYS A 51 -12.42 -11.81 0.01
N PRO A 52 -11.45 -12.74 -0.04
CA PRO A 52 -11.57 -14.00 0.72
C PRO A 52 -11.68 -13.80 2.23
N ILE A 53 -11.01 -12.79 2.79
CA ILE A 53 -11.08 -12.47 4.23
C ILE A 53 -12.47 -11.90 4.56
N GLN A 54 -12.95 -10.96 3.74
CA GLN A 54 -14.28 -10.36 3.90
C GLN A 54 -15.38 -11.43 3.81
N ASP A 55 -15.28 -12.35 2.86
CA ASP A 55 -16.26 -13.43 2.67
C ASP A 55 -16.25 -14.39 3.87
N ARG A 56 -15.06 -14.74 4.40
CA ARG A 56 -14.93 -15.55 5.64
C ARG A 56 -15.56 -14.87 6.85
N VAL A 57 -15.41 -13.55 6.98
CA VAL A 57 -16.01 -12.78 8.08
C VAL A 57 -17.53 -12.71 7.90
N ARG A 58 -18.02 -12.42 6.69
CA ARG A 58 -19.45 -12.31 6.37
C ARG A 58 -20.20 -13.64 6.51
N ALA A 59 -19.51 -14.77 6.32
CA ALA A 59 -20.09 -16.10 6.51
C ALA A 59 -20.44 -16.42 7.98
N ARG A 60 -19.91 -15.66 8.95
CA ARG A 60 -20.23 -15.85 10.37
C ARG A 60 -21.60 -15.24 10.70
N LYS A 61 -22.41 -15.96 11.47
CA LYS A 61 -23.68 -15.42 11.97
C LYS A 61 -23.40 -14.26 12.93
N PRO A 62 -24.20 -13.18 12.89
CA PRO A 62 -24.13 -12.14 13.91
C PRO A 62 -24.33 -12.74 15.31
N THR A 63 -23.50 -12.33 16.26
CA THR A 63 -23.60 -12.79 17.65
C THR A 63 -24.70 -12.05 18.44
N GLY A 64 -25.24 -10.96 17.87
CA GLY A 64 -26.21 -10.09 18.55
C GLY A 64 -25.58 -9.20 19.64
N GLN A 65 -24.27 -9.31 19.86
CA GLN A 65 -23.54 -8.49 20.82
C GLN A 65 -23.19 -7.14 20.19
N ALA A 66 -23.35 -6.07 20.96
CA ALA A 66 -22.87 -4.75 20.58
C ALA A 66 -21.36 -4.68 20.84
N ALA A 67 -20.58 -4.34 19.82
CA ALA A 67 -19.18 -3.97 19.97
C ALA A 67 -19.08 -2.51 20.41
N ASP A 68 -19.63 -2.20 21.58
CA ASP A 68 -19.69 -0.86 22.15
C ASP A 68 -18.49 -0.57 23.06
N LYS A 69 -18.45 0.64 23.62
CA LYS A 69 -17.36 1.07 24.50
C LYS A 69 -17.22 0.17 25.73
N ALA A 70 -18.33 -0.24 26.35
CA ALA A 70 -18.31 -1.09 27.53
C ALA A 70 -17.73 -2.48 27.20
N PHE A 71 -18.08 -3.03 26.04
CA PHE A 71 -17.46 -4.26 25.54
C PHE A 71 -15.94 -4.11 25.39
N TYR A 72 -15.46 -3.04 24.74
CA TYR A 72 -14.03 -2.84 24.56
C TYR A 72 -13.29 -2.56 25.87
N ASP A 73 -13.86 -1.75 26.78
CA ASP A 73 -13.26 -1.47 28.08
C ASP A 73 -13.08 -2.78 28.89
N SER A 74 -14.07 -3.69 28.83
CA SER A 74 -13.98 -5.02 29.50
C SER A 74 -12.87 -5.94 28.97
N LEU A 75 -12.29 -5.68 27.79
CA LEU A 75 -11.16 -6.44 27.25
C LEU A 75 -9.80 -5.97 27.78
N TYR A 76 -9.75 -4.78 28.39
CA TYR A 76 -8.54 -4.15 28.91
C TYR A 76 -8.54 -3.99 30.43
N ASP A 77 -9.68 -4.21 31.10
CA ASP A 77 -9.79 -4.24 32.55
C ASP A 77 -9.23 -5.57 33.12
N GLU A 78 -7.90 -5.71 33.08
CA GLU A 78 -7.11 -6.58 33.98
C GLU A 78 -6.34 -5.74 35.00
#